data_AF-A0A947S3N4-F1
#
_entry.id   AF-A0A947S3N4-F1
#
_cell.length_a   1.000
_cell.length_b   1.000
_cell.length_c   1.000
_cell.angle_alpha   90.00
_cell.angle_beta   90.00
_cell.angle_gamma   90.00
#
_symmetry.space_group_name_H-M   'P 1'
#
loop_
_entity.id
_entity.type
_entity.pdbx_description
1 polymer ?
#
loop_
_entity_poly.entity_id
_entity_poly.type
_entity_poly.pdbx_seq_one_letter_code
_entity_poly.pdbx_strand_id
1 'polypeptide(L)'
;MDNKQEKYKFEIIKTSQDESVYFGNLSDKFVEVVITADGKDIKTGKKITAQTKGYCYPQGYSKAIKTKLSKGIKVVAYVYEGVGREKPVDFNRPAILRKGEPQKAYFKRTSVESVATFNEIV
;
A
#
# COMPACT_ATOMS: atom_id res chain seq x y z
N MET A 1 5.92 -8.83 -22.54
CA MET A 1 6.36 -9.20 -21.18
C MET A 1 6.06 -8.00 -20.29
N ASP A 2 4.97 -8.06 -19.52
CA ASP A 2 4.57 -6.94 -18.66
C ASP A 2 5.60 -6.77 -17.53
N ASN A 3 6.40 -5.71 -17.62
CA ASN A 3 7.41 -5.38 -16.64
C ASN A 3 6.72 -4.84 -15.37
N LYS A 4 6.20 -5.74 -14.53
CA LYS A 4 5.49 -5.40 -13.28
C LYS A 4 6.35 -4.55 -12.32
N GLN A 5 7.68 -4.62 -12.44
CA GLN A 5 8.64 -3.79 -11.71
C GLN A 5 8.65 -2.32 -12.14
N GLU A 6 8.21 -1.98 -13.37
CA GLU A 6 8.14 -0.58 -13.80
C GLU A 6 6.95 0.16 -13.17
N LYS A 7 5.88 -0.57 -12.82
CA LYS A 7 4.62 0.01 -12.33
C LYS A 7 4.55 0.10 -10.80
N TYR A 8 5.20 -0.81 -10.09
CA TYR A 8 5.14 -0.87 -8.64
C TYR A 8 6.50 -1.17 -8.04
N LYS A 9 6.80 -0.51 -6.92
CA LYS A 9 8.01 -0.71 -6.16
C LYS A 9 7.66 -1.23 -4.77
N PHE A 10 8.23 -2.36 -4.37
CA PHE A 10 8.06 -2.95 -3.04
C PHE A 10 9.44 -3.24 -2.45
N GLU A 11 9.69 -2.76 -1.23
CA GLU A 11 10.97 -2.94 -0.52
C GLU A 11 10.73 -3.08 0.98
N ILE A 12 11.56 -3.85 1.66
CA ILE A 12 11.66 -3.85 3.13
C ILE A 12 12.90 -3.07 3.53
N ILE A 13 12.71 -1.91 4.15
CA ILE A 13 13.78 -1.05 4.61
C ILE A 13 14.01 -1.32 6.10
N LYS A 14 15.19 -1.81 6.44
CA LYS A 14 15.61 -2.00 7.82
C LYS A 14 16.23 -0.72 8.35
N THR A 15 15.67 -0.17 9.42
CA THR A 15 16.27 0.95 10.16
C THR A 15 16.82 0.44 11.50
N SER A 16 17.58 1.28 12.19
CA SER A 16 18.18 0.92 13.49
C SER A 16 17.17 0.64 14.61
N GLN A 17 15.91 1.07 14.44
CA GLN A 17 14.87 0.95 15.46
C GLN A 17 13.68 0.08 15.03
N ASP A 18 13.32 0.11 13.74
CA ASP A 18 12.18 -0.61 13.19
C ASP A 18 12.46 -1.09 11.75
N GLU A 19 11.69 -2.06 11.28
CA GLU A 19 11.61 -2.39 9.86
C GLU A 19 10.42 -1.64 9.24
N SER A 20 10.51 -1.29 7.96
CA SER A 20 9.47 -0.54 7.27
C SER A 20 9.21 -1.18 5.93
N VAL A 21 7.94 -1.45 5.66
CA VAL A 21 7.52 -1.91 4.34
C VAL A 21 7.27 -0.68 3.48
N TYR A 22 8.02 -0.52 2.41
CA TYR A 22 7.84 0.56 1.46
C TYR A 22 7.09 0.04 0.23
N PHE A 23 6.03 0.76 -0.15
CA PHE A 23 5.37 0.55 -1.42
C PHE A 23 5.26 1.87 -2.19
N GLY A 24 5.60 1.82 -3.47
CA GLY A 24 5.44 2.90 -4.43
C GLY A 24 4.53 2.49 -5.59
N ASN A 25 3.49 3.29 -5.83
CA ASN A 25 2.67 3.18 -7.03
C ASN A 25 3.21 4.11 -8.11
N LEU A 26 3.90 3.55 -9.11
CA LEU A 26 4.42 4.27 -10.27
C LEU A 26 3.45 4.19 -11.47
N SER A 27 2.34 3.46 -11.34
CA SER A 27 1.31 3.37 -12.36
C SER A 27 0.46 4.64 -12.45
N ASP A 28 -0.26 4.76 -13.56
CA ASP A 28 -1.26 5.80 -13.82
C ASP A 28 -2.63 5.53 -13.19
N LYS A 29 -2.75 4.47 -12.39
CA LYS A 29 -4.00 4.04 -11.77
C LYS A 29 -3.96 4.21 -10.26
N PHE A 30 -5.15 4.33 -9.67
CA PHE A 30 -5.29 4.08 -8.24
C PHE A 30 -5.15 2.60 -7.96
N VAL A 31 -4.45 2.27 -6.87
CA VAL A 31 -4.33 0.89 -6.40
C VAL A 31 -4.60 0.80 -4.90
N GLU A 32 -5.04 -0.37 -4.48
CA GLU A 32 -5.07 -0.77 -3.08
C GLU A 32 -4.06 -1.88 -2.85
N VAL A 33 -3.27 -1.75 -1.79
CA VAL A 33 -2.26 -2.73 -1.42
C VAL A 33 -2.63 -3.33 -0.08
N VAL A 34 -2.84 -4.64 -0.06
CA VAL A 34 -2.99 -5.42 1.17
C VAL A 34 -1.67 -6.07 1.47
N ILE A 35 -1.12 -5.82 2.66
CA ILE A 35 0.17 -6.40 3.07
C ILE A 35 -0.06 -7.34 4.23
N THR A 36 0.52 -8.53 4.13
CA THR A 36 0.46 -9.54 5.18
C THR A 36 1.83 -9.90 5.70
N ALA A 37 1.92 -10.18 6.99
CA ALA A 37 3.04 -10.82 7.67
C ALA A 37 2.56 -12.19 8.19
N ASP A 38 3.17 -13.29 7.74
CA ASP A 38 2.76 -14.68 8.05
C ASP A 38 1.25 -14.93 7.83
N GLY A 39 0.74 -14.40 6.71
CA GLY A 39 -0.67 -14.56 6.31
C GLY A 39 -1.67 -13.71 7.10
N LYS A 40 -1.22 -12.86 8.01
CA LYS A 40 -2.05 -11.89 8.73
C LYS A 40 -1.84 -10.48 8.19
N ASP A 41 -2.91 -9.74 7.98
CA ASP A 41 -2.87 -8.35 7.54
C ASP A 41 -2.09 -7.48 8.55
N ILE A 42 -1.11 -6.71 8.09
CA ILE A 42 -0.24 -5.92 8.98
C ILE A 42 -0.99 -4.78 9.69
N LYS A 43 -2.13 -4.34 9.15
CA LYS A 43 -2.93 -3.24 9.71
C LYS A 43 -3.84 -3.71 10.84
N THR A 44 -4.37 -4.92 10.73
CA THR A 44 -5.40 -5.45 11.65
C THR A 44 -4.94 -6.67 12.45
N GLY A 45 -3.85 -7.32 12.07
CA GLY A 45 -3.36 -8.57 12.67
C GLY A 45 -4.25 -9.79 12.39
N LYS A 46 -5.26 -9.67 11.52
CA LYS A 46 -6.25 -10.72 11.24
C LYS A 46 -5.93 -11.44 9.93
N LYS A 47 -6.48 -12.65 9.75
CA LYS A 47 -6.43 -13.34 8.45
C LYS A 47 -7.12 -12.48 7.39
N ILE A 48 -6.53 -12.43 6.20
CA ILE A 48 -7.13 -11.71 5.07
C ILE A 48 -8.37 -12.44 4.55
N THR A 49 -9.34 -11.66 4.08
CA THR A 49 -10.52 -12.11 3.34
C THR A 49 -10.66 -11.28 2.07
N ALA A 50 -11.56 -11.67 1.17
CA ALA A 50 -11.86 -10.88 -0.03
C ALA A 50 -12.31 -9.44 0.28
N GLN A 51 -12.80 -9.19 1.51
CA GLN A 51 -13.27 -7.89 1.96
C GLN A 51 -12.20 -7.06 2.69
N THR A 52 -11.04 -7.65 3.03
CA THR A 52 -9.96 -6.95 3.74
C THR A 52 -9.54 -5.70 2.98
N LYS A 53 -9.62 -4.54 3.62
CA LYS A 53 -9.23 -3.24 3.04
C LYS A 53 -7.77 -2.95 3.29
N GLY A 54 -7.07 -2.62 2.23
CA GLY A 54 -5.65 -2.31 2.24
C GLY A 54 -5.36 -0.83 2.42
N TYR A 55 -4.16 -0.45 2.03
CA TYR A 55 -3.70 0.92 1.91
C TYR A 55 -3.99 1.41 0.49
N CYS A 56 -4.66 2.54 0.37
CA CYS A 56 -4.93 3.17 -0.92
C CYS A 56 -3.72 4.01 -1.34
N TYR A 57 -3.28 3.83 -2.58
CA TYR A 57 -2.20 4.58 -3.21
C TYR A 57 -2.75 5.26 -4.47
N PRO A 58 -2.82 6.60 -4.50
CA PRO A 58 -3.01 7.36 -5.72
C PRO A 58 -1.90 7.10 -6.74
N GLN A 59 -2.13 7.52 -7.98
CA GLN A 59 -1.12 7.52 -9.05
C GLN A 59 0.13 8.28 -8.60
N GLY A 60 1.31 7.72 -8.89
CA GLY A 60 2.61 8.35 -8.55
C GLY A 60 2.89 8.49 -7.05
N TYR A 61 2.04 7.92 -6.18
CA TYR A 61 2.18 8.05 -4.74
C TYR A 61 3.00 6.90 -4.17
N SER A 62 3.91 7.22 -3.26
CA SER A 62 4.69 6.24 -2.52
C SER A 62 4.66 6.55 -1.03
N LYS A 63 4.70 5.50 -0.22
CA LYS A 63 4.59 5.63 1.23
C LYS A 63 5.22 4.45 1.94
N ALA A 64 6.04 4.75 2.93
CA ALA A 64 6.49 3.79 3.93
C ALA A 64 5.36 3.46 4.90
N ILE A 65 5.11 2.18 5.10
CA ILE A 65 4.28 1.64 6.18
C ILE A 65 5.23 1.13 7.25
N LYS A 66 5.34 1.90 8.32
CA LYS A 66 6.15 1.53 9.49
C LYS A 66 5.41 0.43 10.24
N THR A 67 6.04 -0.73 10.37
CA THR A 67 5.49 -1.86 11.13
C THR A 67 6.62 -2.70 11.68
N LYS A 68 6.49 -3.20 12.91
CA LYS A 68 7.49 -4.11 13.47
C LYS A 68 7.33 -5.48 12.83
N LEU A 69 8.38 -5.92 12.13
CA LEU A 69 8.49 -7.26 11.58
C LEU A 69 9.54 -8.03 12.39
N SER A 70 9.34 -9.34 12.52
CA SER A 70 10.32 -10.23 13.13
C SER A 70 11.12 -10.92 12.02
N LYS A 71 12.38 -11.28 12.31
CA LYS A 71 13.21 -12.07 11.39
C LYS A 71 12.53 -13.40 11.06
N GLY A 72 12.67 -13.84 9.81
CA GLY A 72 12.12 -15.07 9.28
C GLY A 72 10.64 -15.00 8.90
N ILE A 73 9.97 -13.87 9.11
CA ILE A 73 8.56 -13.69 8.74
C ILE A 73 8.43 -13.50 7.22
N LYS A 74 7.44 -14.18 6.63
CA LYS A 74 7.08 -13.99 5.23
C LYS A 74 6.17 -12.78 5.08
N VAL A 75 6.64 -11.77 4.37
CA VAL A 75 5.85 -10.60 3.99
C VAL A 75 5.34 -10.77 2.57
N VAL A 76 4.05 -10.50 2.36
CA VAL A 76 3.42 -10.55 1.03
C VAL A 76 2.61 -9.29 0.81
N ALA A 77 2.78 -8.62 -0.32
CA ALA A 77 1.96 -7.49 -0.74
C ALA A 77 1.13 -7.86 -1.98
N TYR A 78 -0.18 -7.73 -1.86
CA TYR A 78 -1.15 -7.94 -2.93
C TYR A 78 -1.63 -6.59 -3.45
N VAL A 79 -1.43 -6.33 -4.73
CA VAL A 79 -1.84 -5.09 -5.40
C VAL A 79 -3.13 -5.32 -6.16
N TYR A 80 -4.15 -4.52 -5.87
CA TYR A 80 -5.43 -4.53 -6.55
C TYR A 80 -5.63 -3.21 -7.29
N GLU A 81 -5.98 -3.29 -8.56
CA GLU A 81 -6.44 -2.12 -9.31
C GLU A 81 -7.91 -1.83 -9.00
N GLY A 82 -8.29 -0.58 -9.21
CA GLY A 82 -9.66 -0.15 -9.03
C GLY A 82 -9.89 1.27 -9.47
N VAL A 83 -11.12 1.73 -9.25
CA VAL A 83 -11.49 3.11 -9.50
C VAL A 83 -11.33 3.87 -8.20
N GLY A 84 -10.50 4.91 -8.23
CA GLY A 84 -10.27 5.79 -7.10
C GLY A 84 -10.57 7.24 -7.45
N ARG A 85 -10.85 8.02 -6.41
CA ARG A 85 -10.88 9.48 -6.47
C ARG A 85 -10.30 10.06 -5.20
N GLU A 86 -9.50 11.10 -5.32
CA GLU A 86 -9.12 11.91 -4.17
C GLU A 86 -10.39 12.52 -3.56
N LYS A 87 -10.49 12.53 -2.23
CA LYS A 87 -11.56 13.29 -1.58
C LYS A 87 -11.25 14.77 -1.79
N PRO A 88 -12.26 15.60 -2.10
CA PRO A 88 -12.08 17.03 -2.12
C PRO A 88 -11.48 17.45 -0.78
N VAL A 89 -10.36 18.17 -0.84
CA VAL A 89 -9.67 18.65 0.35
C VAL A 89 -10.55 19.69 1.00
N ASP A 90 -10.59 19.72 2.33
CA ASP A 90 -11.27 20.80 3.05
C ASP A 90 -10.52 22.10 2.77
N PHE A 91 -11.07 22.93 1.87
CA PHE A 91 -10.46 24.18 1.42
C PHE A 91 -10.38 25.23 2.53
N ASN A 92 -11.00 24.98 3.70
CA ASN A 92 -10.86 25.83 4.88
C ASN A 92 -9.49 25.73 5.56
N ARG A 93 -8.62 24.77 5.17
CA ARG A 93 -7.25 24.66 5.71
C ARG A 93 -6.20 25.29 4.77
N PRO A 94 -5.27 26.12 5.31
CA PRO A 94 -4.16 26.69 4.56
C PRO A 94 -3.30 25.65 3.82
N ALA A 95 -2.84 25.99 2.61
CA ALA A 95 -2.07 25.12 1.73
C ALA A 95 -0.83 24.50 2.38
N ILE A 96 -0.16 25.25 3.25
CA ILE A 96 1.07 24.83 3.93
C ILE A 96 0.81 23.68 4.94
N LEU A 97 -0.38 23.63 5.53
CA LEU A 97 -0.80 22.58 6.45
C LEU A 97 -1.32 21.33 5.74
N ARG A 98 -1.59 21.42 4.43
CA ARG A 98 -2.02 20.29 3.58
C ARG A 98 -0.83 19.46 3.07
N LYS A 99 0.39 19.98 3.17
CA LYS A 99 1.61 19.36 2.62
C LYS A 99 2.02 18.17 3.51
N GLY A 100 1.78 16.95 3.03
CA GLY A 100 2.15 15.70 3.73
C GLY A 100 1.00 14.99 4.46
N GLU A 101 -0.20 15.57 4.50
CA GLU A 101 -1.39 14.83 4.95
C GLU A 101 -1.75 13.77 3.88
N PRO A 102 -2.01 12.51 4.26
CA PRO A 102 -2.49 11.52 3.30
C PRO A 102 -3.82 12.01 2.74
N GLN A 103 -3.84 12.37 1.46
CA GLN A 103 -5.07 12.69 0.76
C GLN A 103 -6.01 11.50 0.96
N LYS A 104 -7.11 11.74 1.70
CA LYS A 104 -8.14 10.73 1.85
C LYS A 104 -8.61 10.42 0.44
N ALA A 105 -8.59 9.16 0.03
CA ALA A 105 -9.10 8.73 -1.27
C ALA A 105 -10.29 7.78 -1.04
N TYR A 106 -11.27 7.84 -1.93
CA TYR A 106 -12.22 6.74 -2.11
C TYR A 106 -11.61 5.77 -3.11
N PHE A 107 -11.64 4.48 -2.82
CA PHE A 107 -11.18 3.44 -3.73
C PHE A 107 -12.13 2.26 -3.71
N LYS A 108 -12.44 1.74 -4.90
CA LYS A 108 -13.22 0.53 -5.10
C LYS A 108 -12.46 -0.40 -6.05
N ARG A 109 -12.13 -1.60 -5.57
CA ARG A 109 -11.56 -2.68 -6.41
C ARG A 109 -12.47 -2.96 -7.60
N THR A 110 -11.87 -3.16 -8.75
CA THR A 110 -12.55 -3.68 -9.95
C THR A 110 -12.49 -5.20 -10.03
N SER A 111 -11.55 -5.84 -9.33
CA SER A 111 -11.40 -7.29 -9.25
C SER A 111 -11.04 -7.76 -7.84
N VAL A 112 -11.39 -9.02 -7.53
CA VAL A 112 -10.93 -9.73 -6.33
C VAL A 112 -9.56 -10.37 -6.51
N GLU A 113 -9.06 -10.41 -7.75
CA GLU A 113 -7.73 -10.90 -8.08
C GLU A 113 -6.71 -9.77 -8.04
N SER A 114 -5.54 -10.05 -7.48
CA SER A 114 -4.44 -9.09 -7.45
C SER A 114 -3.76 -9.02 -8.82
N VAL A 115 -3.51 -7.81 -9.32
CA VAL A 115 -2.75 -7.60 -10.56
C VAL A 115 -1.25 -7.86 -10.38
N ALA A 116 -0.76 -7.71 -9.15
CA ALA A 116 0.62 -8.00 -8.76
C ALA A 116 0.70 -8.55 -7.34
N THR A 117 1.70 -9.40 -7.12
CA THR A 117 2.02 -9.95 -5.81
C THR A 117 3.53 -9.87 -5.60
N PHE A 118 3.94 -9.26 -4.50
CA PHE A 118 5.33 -9.19 -4.06
C PHE A 118 5.49 -10.03 -2.80
N ASN A 119 6.59 -10.75 -2.67
CA ASN A 119 6.85 -11.57 -1.50
C ASN A 119 8.34 -11.52 -1.15
N GLU A 120 8.61 -11.37 0.14
CA GLU A 120 9.96 -11.22 0.69
C GLU A 120 10.00 -11.85 2.08
N ILE A 121 11.16 -12.40 2.47
CA ILE A 121 11.40 -12.93 3.81
C ILE A 121 12.33 -11.95 4.52
N VAL A 122 11.92 -11.56 5.73
CA VAL A 122 12.60 -10.56 6.56
C VAL A 122 13.83 -11.14 7.27
#